data_AF-S8BUG1-F1
#
_entry.id   AF-S8BUG1-F1
#
_cell.length_a   1.000
_cell.length_b   1.000
_cell.length_c   1.000
_cell.angle_alpha   90.00
_cell.angle_beta   90.00
_cell.angle_gamma   90.00
#
_symmetry.space_group_name_H-M   'P 1'
#
loop_
_entity.id
_entity.type
_entity.pdbx_description
1 polymer ?
#
loop_
_entity_poly.entity_id
_entity_poly.type
_entity_poly.pdbx_seq_one_letter_code
_entity_poly.pdbx_strand_id
1 'polypeptide(L)'
;MGMIREPSAYRIVDSNSSRLMERFADFWGSSMTFNSMCTPEFAKTISTLFHVDSRQIAIVDDMTNNAVMAFSAGDAALTQSPHWPVFTNMTHTHAMKAMTLLRDRLKQTWPYLKDASIVLTAFNLFCYGLCVSDSSILQFMTAIIQTYHKYNSGFPVNAEIVTGDNGFWIVRLFMANKPEDRGLIMRYDTNTFEKERIMFEDKSGFYSPRQSRGTTPDQPTTILASNVDPVVTLTVSDIAAEVHVPVNPSSPYSSPPSSSIASYEHDAMVLDTDERLYEF
;
A
#
# COMPACT_ATOMS: atom_id res chain seq x y z
N MET A 1 25.19 -40.61 -14.67
CA MET A 1 23.81 -40.26 -15.04
C MET A 1 23.58 -38.83 -14.61
N GLY A 2 23.58 -37.88 -15.55
CA GLY A 2 23.31 -36.47 -15.26
C GLY A 2 21.80 -36.25 -15.16
N MET A 3 21.33 -35.76 -14.02
CA MET A 3 19.96 -35.26 -13.89
C MET A 3 19.80 -34.08 -14.84
N ILE A 4 18.93 -34.23 -15.83
CA ILE A 4 18.42 -33.12 -16.63
C ILE A 4 17.60 -32.27 -15.67
N ARG A 5 18.15 -31.13 -15.25
CA ARG A 5 17.41 -30.10 -14.51
C ARG A 5 16.41 -29.51 -15.50
N GLU A 6 15.11 -29.74 -15.30
CA GLU A 6 14.07 -29.08 -16.07
C GLU A 6 14.28 -27.55 -15.99
N PRO A 7 14.24 -26.82 -17.12
CA PRO A 7 14.28 -25.37 -17.09
C PRO A 7 13.02 -24.87 -16.37
N SER A 8 13.19 -23.96 -15.41
CA SER A 8 12.14 -23.33 -14.60
C SER A 8 11.17 -22.42 -15.39
N ALA A 9 11.06 -22.62 -16.71
CA ALA A 9 10.43 -21.71 -17.66
C ALA A 9 8.97 -22.02 -17.97
N TYR A 10 8.38 -23.08 -17.41
CA TYR A 10 6.96 -23.38 -17.56
C TYR A 10 6.24 -23.27 -16.22
N ARG A 11 6.13 -22.04 -15.68
CA ARG A 11 5.02 -21.76 -14.76
C ARG A 11 3.75 -21.84 -15.60
N ILE A 12 2.93 -22.87 -15.37
CA ILE A 12 1.52 -22.82 -15.76
C ILE A 12 0.94 -21.66 -14.96
N VAL A 13 0.85 -20.48 -15.58
CA VAL A 13 0.31 -19.30 -14.93
C VAL A 13 -1.19 -19.54 -14.82
N ASP A 14 -1.71 -19.61 -13.59
CA ASP A 14 -3.16 -19.66 -13.38
C ASP A 14 -3.81 -18.50 -14.15
N SER A 15 -5.01 -18.74 -14.68
CA SER A 15 -5.78 -17.76 -15.43
C SER A 15 -5.89 -16.43 -14.67
N ASN A 16 -6.08 -16.45 -13.35
CA ASN A 16 -6.12 -15.23 -12.55
C ASN A 16 -4.76 -14.56 -12.45
N SER A 17 -3.67 -15.31 -12.32
CA SER A 17 -2.33 -14.74 -12.28
C SER A 17 -1.94 -14.06 -13.60
N SER A 18 -2.32 -14.65 -14.73
CA SER A 18 -2.10 -14.05 -16.06
C SER A 18 -2.87 -12.73 -16.18
N ARG A 19 -4.13 -12.72 -15.75
CA ARG A 19 -5.00 -11.54 -15.74
C ARG A 19 -4.44 -10.42 -14.88
N LEU A 20 -3.95 -10.74 -13.67
CA LEU A 20 -3.34 -9.74 -12.80
C LEU A 20 -2.08 -9.12 -13.42
N MET A 21 -1.25 -9.92 -14.09
CA MET A 21 -0.07 -9.42 -14.80
C MET A 21 -0.42 -8.54 -16.01
N GLU A 22 -1.47 -8.89 -16.75
CA GLU A 22 -2.02 -8.06 -17.82
C GLU A 22 -2.54 -6.73 -17.27
N ARG A 23 -3.33 -6.75 -16.19
CA ARG A 23 -3.78 -5.53 -15.50
C ARG A 23 -2.59 -4.65 -15.09
N PHE A 24 -1.57 -5.24 -14.48
CA PHE A 24 -0.37 -4.53 -14.09
C PHE A 24 0.32 -3.86 -15.29
N ALA A 25 0.47 -4.58 -16.39
CA ALA A 25 1.16 -4.09 -17.58
C ALA A 25 0.36 -3.04 -18.37
N ASP A 26 -0.96 -3.22 -18.47
CA ASP A 26 -1.82 -2.44 -19.37
C ASP A 26 -2.50 -1.27 -18.66
N PHE A 27 -2.83 -1.41 -17.37
CA PHE A 27 -3.36 -0.32 -16.57
C PHE A 27 -2.23 0.48 -15.94
N TRP A 28 -1.47 -0.10 -15.02
CA TRP A 28 -0.41 0.61 -14.30
C TRP A 28 0.82 0.90 -15.16
N GLY A 29 1.11 0.04 -16.14
CA GLY A 29 2.16 0.28 -17.12
C GLY A 29 1.80 1.31 -18.20
N SER A 30 0.58 1.85 -18.23
CA SER A 30 0.17 2.87 -19.21
C SER A 30 0.31 4.28 -18.65
N SER A 31 1.09 5.13 -19.32
CA SER A 31 1.20 6.55 -18.96
C SER A 31 -0.15 7.30 -19.01
N MET A 32 -1.10 6.82 -19.83
CA MET A 32 -2.45 7.38 -19.91
C MET A 32 -3.21 7.33 -18.59
N THR A 33 -2.94 6.31 -17.76
CA THR A 33 -3.54 6.14 -16.43
C THR A 33 -3.21 7.31 -15.49
N PHE A 34 -2.08 7.99 -15.71
CA PHE A 34 -1.60 9.05 -14.83
C PHE A 34 -1.75 10.46 -15.41
N ASN A 35 -2.11 10.59 -16.69
CA ASN A 35 -2.08 11.85 -17.44
C ASN A 35 -2.89 13.00 -16.81
N SER A 36 -3.97 12.69 -16.10
CA SER A 36 -4.85 13.65 -15.42
C SER A 36 -4.35 14.04 -14.02
N MET A 37 -3.40 13.28 -13.45
CA MET A 37 -3.07 13.32 -12.01
C MET A 37 -1.69 13.92 -11.72
N CYS A 38 -0.75 13.81 -12.67
CA CYS A 38 0.64 14.25 -12.50
C CYS A 38 1.20 14.82 -13.81
N THR A 39 2.47 15.24 -13.79
CA THR A 39 3.14 15.76 -14.99
C THR A 39 3.38 14.64 -16.01
N PRO A 40 3.40 14.93 -17.33
CA PRO A 40 3.68 13.92 -18.36
C PRO A 40 5.04 13.23 -18.21
N GLU A 41 6.03 13.95 -17.68
CA GLU A 41 7.35 13.41 -17.36
C GLU A 41 7.23 12.35 -16.25
N PHE A 42 6.59 12.69 -15.13
CA PHE A 42 6.38 11.74 -14.04
C PHE A 42 5.51 10.55 -14.46
N ALA A 43 4.44 10.79 -15.23
CA ALA A 43 3.56 9.75 -15.78
C ALA A 43 4.33 8.70 -16.59
N LYS A 44 5.28 9.12 -17.43
CA LYS A 44 6.16 8.21 -18.19
C LYS A 44 7.10 7.44 -17.27
N THR A 45 7.71 8.10 -16.30
CA THR A 45 8.62 7.47 -15.34
C THR A 45 7.92 6.36 -14.55
N ILE A 46 6.76 6.66 -13.94
CA ILE A 46 6.04 5.68 -13.13
C ILE A 46 5.45 4.54 -13.98
N SER A 47 4.96 4.85 -15.19
CA SER A 47 4.54 3.84 -16.18
C SER A 47 5.69 2.91 -16.55
N THR A 48 6.91 3.42 -16.72
CA THR A 48 8.10 2.62 -17.02
C THR A 48 8.47 1.71 -15.85
N LEU A 49 8.40 2.21 -14.62
CA LEU A 49 8.64 1.41 -13.41
C LEU A 49 7.72 0.19 -13.33
N PHE A 50 6.45 0.34 -13.70
CA PHE A 50 5.51 -0.78 -13.74
C PHE A 50 5.74 -1.67 -14.97
N HIS A 51 5.69 -1.10 -16.17
CA HIS A 51 5.68 -1.86 -17.42
C HIS A 51 7.00 -2.60 -17.70
N VAL A 52 8.11 -1.97 -17.38
CA VAL A 52 9.47 -2.44 -17.72
C VAL A 52 10.15 -2.97 -16.47
N ASP A 53 10.46 -2.11 -15.51
CA ASP A 53 11.43 -2.45 -14.46
C ASP A 53 10.88 -3.51 -13.50
N SER A 54 9.69 -3.27 -12.92
CA SER A 54 9.05 -4.22 -12.01
C SER A 54 8.75 -5.54 -12.71
N ARG A 55 8.27 -5.49 -13.96
CA ARG A 55 7.91 -6.70 -14.72
C ARG A 55 9.15 -7.54 -15.07
N GLN A 56 10.23 -6.92 -15.50
CA GLN A 56 11.46 -7.64 -15.86
C GLN A 56 12.09 -8.30 -14.63
N ILE A 57 12.17 -7.59 -13.50
CA ILE A 57 12.67 -8.19 -12.26
C ILE A 57 11.73 -9.29 -11.76
N ALA A 58 10.41 -9.10 -11.84
CA ALA A 58 9.42 -10.11 -11.45
C ALA A 58 9.47 -11.42 -12.25
N ILE A 59 10.15 -11.47 -13.40
CA ILE A 59 10.36 -12.72 -14.15
C ILE A 59 11.42 -13.61 -13.45
N VAL A 60 12.40 -13.00 -12.80
CA VAL A 60 13.59 -13.70 -12.27
C VAL A 60 13.70 -13.66 -10.74
N ASP A 61 12.98 -12.76 -10.08
CA ASP A 61 13.00 -12.60 -8.62
C ASP A 61 11.62 -12.84 -8.02
N ASP A 62 11.52 -13.89 -7.20
CA ASP A 62 10.27 -14.32 -6.58
C ASP A 62 9.70 -13.27 -5.61
N MET A 63 10.57 -12.52 -4.92
CA MET A 63 10.14 -11.47 -3.97
C MET A 63 9.39 -10.36 -4.73
N THR A 64 9.99 -9.85 -5.80
CA THR A 64 9.40 -8.82 -6.66
C THR A 64 8.15 -9.35 -7.37
N ASN A 65 8.17 -10.61 -7.86
CA ASN A 65 7.01 -11.24 -8.46
C ASN A 65 5.80 -11.25 -7.51
N ASN A 66 6.01 -11.67 -6.26
CA ASN A 66 4.94 -11.67 -5.27
C ASN A 66 4.47 -10.26 -4.92
N ALA A 67 5.35 -9.26 -4.88
CA ALA A 67 4.94 -7.88 -4.66
C ALA A 67 4.07 -7.32 -5.80
N VAL A 68 4.45 -7.58 -7.06
CA VAL A 68 3.66 -7.22 -8.26
C VAL A 68 2.28 -7.89 -8.21
N MET A 69 2.24 -9.18 -7.88
CA MET A 69 0.99 -9.93 -7.76
C MET A 69 0.12 -9.40 -6.62
N ALA A 70 0.70 -9.06 -5.47
CA ALA A 70 -0.02 -8.50 -4.33
C ALA A 70 -0.66 -7.15 -4.66
N PHE A 71 0.09 -6.24 -5.30
CA PHE A 71 -0.45 -4.95 -5.71
C PHE A 71 -1.55 -5.11 -6.77
N SER A 72 -1.31 -5.92 -7.79
CA SER A 72 -2.28 -6.14 -8.87
C SER A 72 -3.57 -6.74 -8.34
N ALA A 73 -3.47 -7.73 -7.45
CA ALA A 73 -4.62 -8.34 -6.78
C ALA A 73 -5.32 -7.33 -5.86
N GLY A 74 -4.57 -6.52 -5.12
CA GLY A 74 -5.12 -5.48 -4.25
C GLY A 74 -5.91 -4.43 -5.03
N ASP A 75 -5.38 -3.97 -6.16
CA ASP A 75 -6.09 -3.02 -7.03
C ASP A 75 -7.31 -3.66 -7.72
N ALA A 76 -7.20 -4.90 -8.19
CA ALA A 76 -8.32 -5.67 -8.72
C ALA A 76 -9.44 -5.87 -7.66
N ALA A 77 -9.07 -6.04 -6.39
CA ALA A 77 -9.99 -6.22 -5.30
C ALA A 77 -10.81 -4.95 -4.97
N LEU A 78 -10.31 -3.76 -5.36
CA LEU A 78 -11.05 -2.51 -5.23
C LEU A 78 -12.29 -2.45 -6.13
N THR A 79 -12.23 -3.07 -7.31
CA THR A 79 -13.32 -3.09 -8.29
C THR A 79 -14.09 -4.41 -8.34
N GLN A 80 -13.66 -5.44 -7.59
CA GLN A 80 -14.34 -6.74 -7.56
C GLN A 80 -15.69 -6.69 -6.82
N SER A 81 -16.59 -7.61 -7.17
CA SER A 81 -17.83 -7.80 -6.42
C SER A 81 -17.54 -8.38 -5.02
N PRO A 82 -18.15 -7.84 -3.95
CA PRO A 82 -18.04 -8.38 -2.59
C PRO A 82 -18.45 -9.86 -2.46
N HIS A 83 -19.24 -10.38 -3.40
CA HIS A 83 -19.73 -11.77 -3.38
C HIS A 83 -18.74 -12.79 -3.95
N TRP A 84 -17.60 -12.34 -4.52
CA TRP A 84 -16.61 -13.23 -5.12
C TRP A 84 -15.17 -12.76 -4.84
N PRO A 85 -14.66 -12.90 -3.59
CA PRO A 85 -13.43 -12.26 -3.12
C PRO A 85 -12.15 -13.00 -3.55
N VAL A 86 -12.09 -13.47 -4.80
CA VAL A 86 -10.93 -14.23 -5.32
C VAL A 86 -9.66 -13.39 -5.22
N PHE A 87 -9.73 -12.10 -5.56
CA PHE A 87 -8.54 -11.25 -5.54
C PHE A 87 -8.12 -10.88 -4.13
N THR A 88 -9.06 -10.70 -3.19
CA THR A 88 -8.72 -10.48 -1.77
C THR A 88 -7.81 -11.60 -1.24
N ASN A 89 -8.17 -12.87 -1.47
CA ASN A 89 -7.36 -14.00 -0.99
C ASN A 89 -5.96 -14.06 -1.64
N MET A 90 -5.88 -13.75 -2.94
CA MET A 90 -4.60 -13.71 -3.66
C MET A 90 -3.70 -12.59 -3.14
N THR A 91 -4.28 -11.42 -2.87
CA THR A 91 -3.58 -10.25 -2.31
C THR A 91 -2.81 -10.62 -1.05
N HIS A 92 -3.47 -11.24 -0.07
CA HIS A 92 -2.85 -11.62 1.19
C HIS A 92 -1.71 -12.63 1.01
N THR A 93 -1.96 -13.67 0.22
CA THR A 93 -1.00 -14.76 0.01
C THR A 93 0.30 -14.23 -0.60
N HIS A 94 0.18 -13.40 -1.63
CA HIS A 94 1.33 -12.81 -2.30
C HIS A 94 2.02 -11.76 -1.43
N ALA A 95 1.28 -10.89 -0.72
CA ALA A 95 1.85 -9.89 0.16
C ALA A 95 2.70 -10.53 1.28
N MET A 96 2.17 -11.56 1.95
CA MET A 96 2.89 -12.27 3.02
C MET A 96 4.17 -12.93 2.53
N LYS A 97 4.13 -13.55 1.33
CA LYS A 97 5.31 -14.17 0.73
C LYS A 97 6.36 -13.13 0.34
N ALA A 98 5.95 -12.02 -0.26
CA ALA A 98 6.84 -10.91 -0.60
C ALA A 98 7.50 -10.33 0.66
N MET A 99 6.72 -10.07 1.73
CA MET A 99 7.22 -9.55 3.01
C MET A 99 8.22 -10.48 3.68
N THR A 100 7.96 -11.79 3.66
CA THR A 100 8.88 -12.80 4.21
C THR A 100 10.23 -12.79 3.49
N LEU A 101 10.21 -12.80 2.15
CA LEU A 101 11.42 -12.78 1.35
C LEU A 101 12.16 -11.44 1.49
N LEU A 102 11.42 -10.33 1.56
CA LEU A 102 11.97 -8.99 1.79
C LEU A 102 12.68 -8.91 3.13
N ARG A 103 12.05 -9.38 4.22
CA ARG A 103 12.69 -9.48 5.54
C ARG A 103 14.03 -10.20 5.47
N ASP A 104 14.03 -11.40 4.88
CA ASP A 104 15.21 -12.25 4.85
C ASP A 104 16.35 -11.60 4.05
N ARG A 105 16.02 -10.84 3.00
CA ARG A 105 16.99 -10.07 2.22
C ARG A 105 17.50 -8.85 2.97
N LEU A 106 16.61 -8.10 3.62
CA LEU A 106 16.99 -6.92 4.41
C LEU A 106 17.90 -7.28 5.58
N LYS A 107 17.71 -8.43 6.25
CA LYS A 107 18.64 -8.92 7.30
C LYS A 107 20.10 -8.99 6.84
N GLN A 108 20.32 -9.22 5.55
CA GLN A 108 21.66 -9.40 4.98
C GLN A 108 22.24 -8.09 4.45
N THR A 109 21.38 -7.19 3.97
CA THR A 109 21.81 -6.01 3.20
C THR A 109 21.55 -4.68 3.90
N TRP A 110 20.76 -4.65 4.98
CA TRP A 110 20.40 -3.40 5.66
C TRP A 110 21.60 -2.78 6.39
N PRO A 111 21.77 -1.44 6.39
CA PRO A 111 21.03 -0.44 5.61
C PRO A 111 21.62 -0.20 4.19
N TYR A 112 22.68 -0.91 3.82
CA TYR A 112 23.41 -0.74 2.55
C TYR A 112 22.73 -1.47 1.38
N LEU A 113 21.53 -1.01 1.02
CA LEU A 113 20.72 -1.59 -0.05
C LEU A 113 21.33 -1.29 -1.42
N LYS A 114 21.83 -2.30 -2.14
CA LYS A 114 22.35 -2.14 -3.54
C LYS A 114 21.52 -2.87 -4.59
N ASP A 115 20.56 -3.65 -4.15
CA ASP A 115 19.77 -4.54 -4.98
C ASP A 115 18.51 -3.82 -5.48
N ALA A 116 18.38 -3.69 -6.80
CA ALA A 116 17.21 -3.10 -7.45
C ALA A 116 15.92 -3.87 -7.13
N SER A 117 16.00 -5.18 -6.87
CA SER A 117 14.83 -5.99 -6.50
C SER A 117 14.23 -5.56 -5.17
N ILE A 118 15.05 -5.12 -4.19
CA ILE A 118 14.57 -4.65 -2.89
C ILE A 118 13.75 -3.38 -3.05
N VAL A 119 14.28 -2.37 -3.76
CA VAL A 119 13.60 -1.08 -3.91
C VAL A 119 12.36 -1.19 -4.80
N LEU A 120 12.39 -2.02 -5.85
CA LEU A 120 11.20 -2.29 -6.66
C LEU A 120 10.14 -3.11 -5.90
N THR A 121 10.56 -4.08 -5.09
CA THR A 121 9.63 -4.79 -4.19
C THR A 121 9.00 -3.82 -3.20
N ALA A 122 9.79 -2.95 -2.58
CA ALA A 122 9.27 -1.95 -1.66
C ALA A 122 8.30 -0.98 -2.34
N PHE A 123 8.61 -0.53 -3.55
CA PHE A 123 7.71 0.29 -4.37
C PHE A 123 6.38 -0.42 -4.68
N ASN A 124 6.42 -1.68 -5.12
CA ASN A 124 5.18 -2.41 -5.41
C ASN A 124 4.38 -2.71 -4.12
N LEU A 125 5.05 -3.04 -3.01
CA LEU A 125 4.38 -3.23 -1.72
C LEU A 125 3.84 -1.92 -1.12
N PHE A 126 4.47 -0.78 -1.44
CA PHE A 126 3.94 0.54 -1.12
C PHE A 126 2.62 0.78 -1.86
N CYS A 127 2.59 0.51 -3.17
CA CYS A 127 1.38 0.60 -3.97
C CYS A 127 0.28 -0.37 -3.48
N TYR A 128 0.66 -1.58 -3.06
CA TYR A 128 -0.24 -2.49 -2.37
C TYR A 128 -0.80 -1.90 -1.07
N GLY A 129 0.06 -1.29 -0.24
CA GLY A 129 -0.34 -0.60 0.99
C GLY A 129 -1.38 0.49 0.77
N LEU A 130 -1.36 1.15 -0.40
CA LEU A 130 -2.41 2.09 -0.80
C LEU A 130 -3.75 1.39 -1.02
N CYS A 131 -3.76 0.24 -1.71
CA CYS A 131 -5.00 -0.49 -2.01
C CYS A 131 -5.72 -1.01 -0.74
N VAL A 132 -4.97 -1.30 0.32
CA VAL A 132 -5.51 -1.83 1.60
C VAL A 132 -5.56 -0.78 2.71
N SER A 133 -5.20 0.46 2.39
CA SER A 133 -5.10 1.57 3.32
C SER A 133 -4.33 1.28 4.63
N ASP A 134 -3.26 0.49 4.54
CA ASP A 134 -2.42 0.11 5.70
C ASP A 134 -1.24 1.08 5.85
N SER A 135 -1.34 1.99 6.82
CA SER A 135 -0.32 2.99 7.11
C SER A 135 1.02 2.40 7.52
N SER A 136 1.03 1.22 8.18
CA SER A 136 2.27 0.58 8.63
C SER A 136 3.07 0.06 7.45
N ILE A 137 2.40 -0.58 6.48
CA ILE A 137 3.02 -1.00 5.21
C ILE A 137 3.59 0.21 4.48
N LEU A 138 2.78 1.27 4.33
CA LEU A 138 3.21 2.49 3.66
C LEU A 138 4.47 3.08 4.32
N GLN A 139 4.48 3.22 5.64
CA GLN A 139 5.62 3.79 6.40
C GLN A 139 6.87 2.94 6.23
N PHE A 140 6.74 1.62 6.36
CA PHE A 140 7.86 0.70 6.24
C PHE A 140 8.46 0.71 4.84
N MET A 141 7.64 0.67 3.78
CA MET A 141 8.14 0.72 2.41
C MET A 141 8.74 2.09 2.07
N THR A 142 8.15 3.18 2.59
CA THR A 142 8.72 4.53 2.47
C THR A 142 10.12 4.59 3.07
N ALA A 143 10.32 4.04 4.26
CA ALA A 143 11.61 4.01 4.93
C ALA A 143 12.66 3.23 4.12
N ILE A 144 12.28 2.12 3.48
CA ILE A 144 13.18 1.35 2.60
C ILE A 144 13.57 2.16 1.36
N ILE A 145 12.60 2.76 0.66
CA ILE A 145 12.84 3.58 -0.54
C ILE A 145 13.76 4.76 -0.21
N GLN A 146 13.45 5.49 0.87
CA GLN A 146 14.27 6.63 1.31
C GLN A 146 15.67 6.21 1.74
N THR A 147 15.81 5.04 2.39
CA THR A 147 17.13 4.51 2.78
C THR A 147 17.95 4.09 1.57
N TYR A 148 17.32 3.50 0.55
CA TYR A 148 17.98 3.20 -0.72
C TYR A 148 18.59 4.47 -1.35
N HIS A 149 17.84 5.57 -1.35
CA HIS A 149 18.28 6.88 -1.87
C HIS A 149 19.45 7.52 -1.10
N LYS A 150 19.67 7.14 0.17
CA LYS A 150 20.85 7.61 0.93
C LYS A 150 22.16 7.07 0.37
N TYR A 151 22.11 5.93 -0.32
CA TYR A 151 23.31 5.21 -0.78
C TYR A 151 23.37 5.05 -2.30
N ASN A 152 22.27 5.29 -3.02
CA ASN A 152 22.17 5.06 -4.46
C ASN A 152 21.26 6.11 -5.12
N SER A 153 21.48 6.38 -6.40
CA SER A 153 20.65 7.27 -7.23
C SER A 153 19.90 6.56 -8.36
N GLY A 154 19.97 5.22 -8.40
CA GLY A 154 19.48 4.41 -9.53
C GLY A 154 17.96 4.24 -9.62
N PHE A 155 17.23 4.52 -8.53
CA PHE A 155 15.78 4.43 -8.52
C PHE A 155 15.18 5.82 -8.82
N PRO A 156 14.20 5.97 -9.72
CA PRO A 156 13.79 7.30 -10.20
C PRO A 156 12.71 7.97 -9.33
N VAL A 157 12.06 7.23 -8.43
CA VAL A 157 10.92 7.71 -7.63
C VAL A 157 11.25 7.68 -6.14
N ASN A 158 10.76 8.67 -5.40
CA ASN A 158 10.76 8.68 -3.95
C ASN A 158 9.31 8.76 -3.42
N ALA A 159 9.13 8.39 -2.16
CA ALA A 159 7.84 8.35 -1.50
C ALA A 159 7.88 9.14 -0.19
N GLU A 160 6.77 9.81 0.11
CA GLU A 160 6.52 10.51 1.37
C GLU A 160 5.10 10.25 1.84
N ILE A 161 4.94 10.14 3.15
CA ILE A 161 3.63 10.09 3.82
C ILE A 161 3.51 11.37 4.61
N VAL A 162 2.50 12.16 4.28
CA VAL A 162 2.16 13.39 4.96
C VAL A 162 0.86 13.14 5.72
N THR A 163 0.88 13.28 7.04
CA THR A 163 -0.34 13.26 7.83
C THR A 163 -1.06 14.59 7.61
N GLY A 164 -2.27 14.55 7.06
CA GLY A 164 -3.13 15.72 6.94
C GLY A 164 -3.73 16.13 8.29
N ASP A 165 -4.19 17.38 8.37
CA ASP A 165 -4.69 18.01 9.60
C ASP A 165 -5.85 17.26 10.29
N ASN A 166 -6.59 16.45 9.51
CA ASN A 166 -7.71 15.65 9.98
C ASN A 166 -7.29 14.24 10.45
N GLY A 167 -5.99 13.95 10.57
CA GLY A 167 -5.46 12.62 10.91
C GLY A 167 -5.44 11.63 9.74
N PHE A 168 -6.01 11.98 8.59
CA PHE A 168 -5.92 11.19 7.37
C PHE A 168 -4.55 11.35 6.71
N TRP A 169 -3.93 10.26 6.30
CA TRP A 169 -2.67 10.31 5.57
C TRP A 169 -2.89 10.66 4.09
N ILE A 170 -1.93 11.39 3.55
CA ILE A 170 -1.76 11.70 2.14
C ILE A 170 -0.40 11.12 1.74
N VAL A 171 -0.38 10.37 0.65
CA VAL A 171 0.85 9.86 0.07
C VAL A 171 1.27 10.75 -1.09
N ARG A 172 2.56 11.03 -1.18
CA ARG A 172 3.17 11.67 -2.34
C ARG A 172 4.25 10.76 -2.92
N LEU A 173 4.13 10.43 -4.20
CA LEU A 173 5.21 9.87 -5.02
C LEU A 173 5.77 10.98 -5.92
N PHE A 174 7.09 11.13 -5.99
CA PHE A 174 7.72 12.21 -6.75
C PHE A 174 9.07 11.77 -7.34
N MET A 175 9.55 12.51 -8.34
CA MET A 175 10.86 12.25 -8.97
C MET A 175 11.97 12.43 -7.93
N ALA A 176 12.83 11.43 -7.75
CA ALA A 176 13.90 11.49 -6.76
C ALA A 176 14.93 12.59 -7.08
N ASN A 177 15.17 12.84 -8.37
CA ASN A 177 16.10 13.86 -8.87
C ASN A 177 15.45 15.23 -9.12
N LYS A 178 14.14 15.36 -8.94
CA LYS A 178 13.36 16.57 -9.21
C LYS A 178 12.22 16.73 -8.19
N PRO A 179 12.56 16.89 -6.90
CA PRO A 179 11.58 16.86 -5.80
C PRO A 179 10.59 18.04 -5.80
N GLU A 180 10.88 19.09 -6.55
CA GLU A 180 9.98 20.22 -6.79
C GLU A 180 8.82 19.88 -7.75
N ASP A 181 8.95 18.81 -8.56
CA ASP A 181 7.82 18.31 -9.33
C ASP A 181 6.73 17.83 -8.36
N ARG A 182 5.49 18.27 -8.57
CA ARG A 182 4.37 17.89 -7.71
C ARG A 182 4.25 16.36 -7.56
N GLY A 183 4.61 15.62 -8.61
CA GLY A 183 4.49 14.17 -8.66
C GLY A 183 3.03 13.71 -8.63
N LEU A 184 2.80 12.55 -8.05
CA LEU A 184 1.49 11.96 -7.83
C LEU A 184 1.12 12.05 -6.34
N ILE A 185 -0.03 12.66 -6.06
CA ILE A 185 -0.56 12.78 -4.70
C ILE A 185 -1.81 11.91 -4.60
N MET A 186 -1.83 11.00 -3.64
CA MET A 186 -2.92 10.05 -3.40
C MET A 186 -3.44 10.21 -1.98
N ARG A 187 -4.76 10.15 -1.84
CA ARG A 187 -5.45 10.22 -0.54
C ARG A 187 -5.83 8.82 -0.08
N TYR A 188 -6.15 8.72 1.21
CA TYR A 188 -6.56 7.48 1.88
C TYR A 188 -7.79 6.78 1.25
N ASP A 189 -8.62 7.52 0.50
CA ASP A 189 -9.85 7.02 -0.10
C ASP A 189 -9.62 6.21 -1.39
N THR A 190 -8.38 6.17 -1.91
CA THR A 190 -7.97 5.43 -3.12
C THR A 190 -8.73 5.77 -4.41
N ASN A 191 -9.56 6.82 -4.38
CA ASN A 191 -10.41 7.25 -5.50
C ASN A 191 -9.62 8.00 -6.59
N THR A 192 -8.33 8.23 -6.37
CA THR A 192 -7.46 8.94 -7.32
C THR A 192 -7.51 8.34 -8.73
N PHE A 193 -7.74 7.03 -8.88
CA PHE A 193 -7.80 6.36 -10.18
C PHE A 193 -9.19 5.76 -10.50
N GLU A 194 -10.25 6.17 -9.80
CA GLU A 194 -11.58 5.57 -9.96
C GLU A 194 -12.07 5.64 -11.42
N LYS A 195 -11.99 6.81 -12.04
CA LYS A 195 -12.42 7.01 -13.43
C LYS A 195 -11.60 6.16 -14.40
N GLU A 196 -10.28 6.16 -14.25
CA GLU A 196 -9.35 5.41 -15.09
C GLU A 196 -9.56 3.90 -14.94
N ARG A 197 -9.82 3.41 -13.73
CA ARG A 197 -10.19 2.01 -13.48
C ARG A 197 -11.47 1.63 -14.21
N ILE A 198 -12.54 2.41 -14.06
CA ILE A 198 -13.83 2.14 -14.74
C ILE A 198 -13.63 2.02 -16.26
N MET A 199 -12.91 2.99 -16.86
CA MET A 199 -12.62 2.95 -18.29
C MET A 199 -11.78 1.72 -18.71
N PHE A 200 -10.85 1.29 -17.86
CA PHE A 200 -10.05 0.09 -18.09
C PHE A 200 -10.91 -1.18 -18.02
N GLU A 201 -11.78 -1.32 -17.02
CA GLU A 201 -12.65 -2.50 -16.88
C GLU A 201 -13.63 -2.62 -18.05
N ASP A 202 -14.24 -1.50 -18.45
CA ASP A 202 -15.17 -1.45 -19.58
C ASP A 202 -14.52 -1.91 -20.88
N LYS A 203 -13.27 -1.51 -21.11
CA LYS A 203 -12.51 -1.86 -22.32
C LYS A 203 -11.98 -3.29 -22.29
N SER A 204 -11.47 -3.71 -21.15
CA SER A 204 -10.76 -4.98 -21.00
C SER A 204 -11.72 -6.16 -20.84
N GLY A 205 -12.99 -5.90 -20.46
CA GLY A 205 -13.97 -6.94 -20.18
C GLY A 205 -13.60 -7.81 -18.98
N PHE A 206 -12.59 -7.39 -18.20
CA PHE A 206 -12.05 -8.14 -17.06
C PHE A 206 -13.14 -8.50 -16.03
N TYR A 207 -14.10 -7.59 -15.84
CA TYR A 207 -15.24 -7.80 -14.95
C TYR A 207 -16.52 -7.41 -15.67
N SER A 208 -16.78 -7.97 -16.85
CA SER A 208 -18.08 -7.75 -17.51
C SER A 208 -19.21 -8.31 -16.63
N PRO A 209 -20.17 -7.50 -16.13
CA PRO A 209 -21.40 -8.02 -15.57
C PRO A 209 -22.31 -8.39 -16.74
N ARG A 210 -22.00 -9.46 -17.48
CA ARG A 210 -22.99 -10.03 -18.39
C ARG A 210 -24.02 -10.80 -17.55
N GLN A 211 -25.13 -10.11 -17.29
CA GLN A 211 -26.42 -10.53 -16.73
C GLN A 211 -26.72 -10.07 -15.29
N SER A 212 -27.08 -8.78 -15.15
CA SER A 212 -28.33 -8.45 -14.46
C SER A 212 -29.23 -7.72 -15.46
N ARG A 213 -30.15 -8.47 -16.09
CA ARG A 213 -31.37 -7.87 -16.61
C ARG A 213 -32.18 -7.49 -15.38
N GLY A 214 -32.24 -6.20 -15.09
CA GLY A 214 -33.24 -5.61 -14.21
C GLY A 214 -32.72 -5.26 -12.83
N THR A 215 -31.93 -4.20 -12.72
CA THR A 215 -32.08 -3.20 -11.66
C THR A 215 -31.56 -1.85 -12.15
N THR A 216 -32.24 -0.81 -11.71
CA THR A 216 -32.13 0.60 -12.07
C THR A 216 -30.71 1.17 -12.03
N PRO A 217 -30.39 2.17 -12.88
CA PRO A 217 -29.10 2.85 -12.88
C PRO A 217 -29.09 3.93 -11.80
N ASP A 218 -28.93 3.56 -10.53
CA ASP A 218 -28.73 4.54 -9.45
C ASP A 218 -28.07 3.85 -8.24
N GLN A 219 -26.75 3.72 -8.28
CA GLN A 219 -25.88 3.97 -7.12
C GLN A 219 -24.42 3.84 -7.56
N PRO A 220 -23.62 4.92 -7.51
CA PRO A 220 -22.17 4.79 -7.63
C PRO A 220 -21.69 3.91 -6.47
N THR A 221 -21.15 2.74 -6.77
CA THR A 221 -20.54 1.88 -5.77
C THR A 221 -19.22 2.53 -5.39
N THR A 222 -19.14 3.16 -4.23
CA THR A 222 -17.91 3.79 -3.76
C THR A 222 -16.80 2.72 -3.71
N ILE A 223 -15.75 2.91 -4.51
CA ILE A 223 -14.55 2.09 -4.41
C ILE A 223 -13.88 2.43 -3.08
N LEU A 224 -13.94 1.50 -2.13
CA LEU A 224 -13.32 1.68 -0.82
C LEU A 224 -12.19 0.67 -0.64
N ALA A 225 -11.03 1.18 -0.25
CA ALA A 225 -9.91 0.36 0.23
C ALA A 225 -10.30 -0.58 1.40
N SER A 226 -11.37 -0.26 2.14
CA SER A 226 -11.93 -1.12 3.18
C SER A 226 -12.47 -2.46 2.69
N ASN A 227 -12.57 -2.67 1.38
CA ASN A 227 -12.96 -3.97 0.81
C ASN A 227 -11.81 -5.01 0.85
N VAL A 228 -10.62 -4.60 1.29
CA VAL A 228 -9.46 -5.48 1.46
C VAL A 228 -8.94 -5.33 2.88
N ASP A 229 -9.11 -6.37 3.71
CA ASP A 229 -8.64 -6.33 5.09
C ASP A 229 -7.09 -6.25 5.15
N PRO A 230 -6.50 -5.50 6.09
CA PRO A 230 -5.05 -5.50 6.28
C PRO A 230 -4.64 -6.66 7.22
N VAL A 231 -4.26 -7.81 6.66
CA VAL A 231 -3.74 -8.95 7.47
C VAL A 231 -2.22 -8.83 7.75
N VAL A 232 -1.53 -7.95 7.03
CA VAL A 232 -0.06 -7.90 6.98
C VAL A 232 0.55 -6.97 8.05
N THR A 233 -0.25 -6.13 8.71
CA THR A 233 0.21 -5.12 9.68
C THR A 233 1.06 -5.71 10.81
N LEU A 234 0.70 -6.90 11.31
CA LEU A 234 1.46 -7.59 12.36
C LEU A 234 2.87 -7.96 11.91
N THR A 235 3.04 -8.39 10.65
CA THR A 235 4.37 -8.75 10.13
C THR A 235 5.28 -7.56 9.91
N VAL A 236 4.73 -6.39 9.61
CA VAL A 236 5.53 -5.18 9.33
C VAL A 236 6.28 -4.73 10.58
N SER A 237 5.58 -4.64 11.71
CA SER A 237 6.16 -4.21 12.99
C SER A 237 7.25 -5.15 13.44
N ASP A 238 7.04 -6.46 13.30
CA ASP A 238 8.03 -7.47 13.64
C ASP A 238 9.29 -7.36 12.77
N ILE A 239 9.12 -7.19 11.45
CA ILE A 239 10.24 -7.02 10.52
C ILE A 239 11.01 -5.74 10.82
N ALA A 240 10.30 -4.63 11.02
CA ALA A 240 10.92 -3.34 11.29
C ALA A 240 11.74 -3.37 12.60
N ALA A 241 11.21 -4.01 13.64
CA ALA A 241 11.91 -4.21 14.91
C ALA A 241 13.14 -5.12 14.74
N GLU A 242 13.00 -6.23 14.01
CA GLU A 242 14.09 -7.19 13.82
C GLU A 242 15.24 -6.61 12.98
N VAL A 243 14.91 -5.89 11.91
CA VAL A 243 15.87 -5.34 10.95
C VAL A 243 16.31 -3.92 11.31
N HIS A 244 15.73 -3.33 12.36
CA HIS A 244 16.00 -1.96 12.82
C HIS A 244 15.76 -0.91 11.72
N VAL A 245 14.64 -1.07 10.99
CA VAL A 245 14.20 -0.07 10.02
C VAL A 245 13.51 1.07 10.79
N PRO A 246 13.94 2.33 10.60
CA PRO A 246 13.35 3.46 11.29
C PRO A 246 11.96 3.76 10.71
N VAL A 247 10.94 3.14 11.29
CA VAL A 247 9.54 3.52 11.06
C VAL A 247 9.15 4.54 12.12
N ASN A 248 8.63 5.70 11.69
CA ASN A 248 7.97 6.61 12.61
C ASN A 248 6.59 6.03 12.89
N PRO A 249 6.26 5.61 14.13
CA PRO A 249 4.92 5.17 14.46
C PRO A 249 3.99 6.38 14.36
N SER A 250 3.39 6.59 13.20
CA SER A 250 2.21 7.45 13.11
C SER A 250 1.04 6.56 13.49
N SER A 251 0.81 6.39 14.80
CA SER A 251 -0.42 5.76 15.25
C SER A 251 -1.57 6.71 14.92
N PRO A 252 -2.61 6.30 14.16
CA PRO A 252 -3.86 7.07 14.12
C PRO A 252 -4.62 6.98 15.46
N TYR A 253 -4.22 6.08 16.37
CA TYR A 253 -4.78 5.92 17.70
C TYR A 253 -3.66 5.93 18.74
N SER A 254 -3.26 7.12 19.16
CA SER A 254 -2.64 7.27 20.48
C SER A 254 -3.76 7.34 21.50
N SER A 255 -4.18 6.18 22.01
CA SER A 255 -4.92 6.16 23.28
C SER A 255 -4.00 6.78 24.35
N PRO A 256 -4.48 7.74 25.16
CA PRO A 256 -3.70 8.20 26.30
C PRO A 256 -3.34 6.99 27.17
N PRO A 257 -2.18 6.98 27.85
CA PRO A 257 -1.90 5.93 28.81
C PRO A 257 -3.06 5.91 29.80
N SER A 258 -3.69 4.74 29.96
CA SER A 258 -4.63 4.50 31.04
C SER A 258 -3.90 4.79 32.34
N SER A 259 -4.10 5.99 32.89
CA SER A 259 -3.62 6.32 34.22
C SER A 259 -4.38 5.41 35.17
N SER A 260 -3.64 4.41 35.64
CA SER A 260 -3.87 3.65 36.85
C SER A 260 -4.65 4.45 37.88
N ILE A 261 -5.76 3.85 38.33
CA ILE A 261 -6.44 3.98 39.61
C ILE A 261 -5.61 4.83 40.59
N ALA A 262 -5.95 6.11 40.69
CA ALA A 262 -5.58 6.95 41.82
C ALA A 262 -6.81 7.03 42.72
N SER A 263 -6.67 6.39 43.86
CA SER A 263 -7.59 6.34 44.99
C SER A 263 -8.11 7.73 45.32
N TYR A 264 -9.41 7.96 45.14
CA TYR A 264 -10.10 8.97 45.94
C TYR A 264 -10.45 8.33 47.28
N GLU A 265 -9.46 8.33 48.17
CA GLU A 265 -9.70 8.20 49.60
C GLU A 265 -10.54 9.39 50.06
N HIS A 266 -11.57 9.06 50.83
CA HIS A 266 -12.32 9.98 51.65
C HIS A 266 -11.37 10.85 52.47
N ASP A 267 -11.52 12.17 52.36
CA ASP A 267 -11.23 13.03 53.50
C ASP A 267 -12.35 14.05 53.68
N ALA A 268 -13.14 13.78 54.71
CA ALA A 268 -14.12 14.67 55.28
C ALA A 268 -13.38 15.70 56.13
N MET A 269 -13.52 16.99 55.82
CA MET A 269 -13.22 18.05 56.78
C MET A 269 -14.29 19.14 56.76
N VAL A 270 -15.21 18.98 57.73
CA VAL A 270 -15.73 20.00 58.64
C VAL A 270 -16.56 21.16 58.05
N LEU A 271 -17.87 21.03 58.23
CA LEU A 271 -18.81 22.12 58.48
C LEU A 271 -18.75 22.51 59.96
N ASP A 272 -18.51 23.78 60.27
CA ASP A 272 -18.98 24.47 61.48
C ASP A 272 -18.94 25.99 61.17
N THR A 273 -20.08 26.60 60.85
CA THR A 273 -21.10 27.29 61.70
C THR A 273 -20.87 28.80 61.84
N ASP A 274 -22.00 29.50 61.69
CA ASP A 274 -22.31 30.87 62.10
C ASP A 274 -21.55 32.05 61.47
N GLU A 275 -22.22 32.78 60.57
CA GLU A 275 -22.84 34.08 60.91
C GLU A 275 -23.71 34.62 59.76
N ARG A 276 -25.02 34.45 59.89
CA ARG A 276 -26.02 35.53 59.95
C ARG A 276 -25.67 36.88 59.27
N LEU A 277 -26.44 37.26 58.23
CA LEU A 277 -27.39 38.41 58.19
C LEU A 277 -27.57 39.01 56.76
N TYR A 278 -28.85 39.08 56.36
CA TYR A 278 -29.55 40.04 55.49
C TYR A 278 -28.91 40.55 54.18
N GLU A 279 -29.69 40.47 53.08
CA GLU A 279 -30.49 41.63 52.61
C GLU A 279 -31.45 41.25 51.46
N PHE A 280 -32.73 41.63 51.67
CA PHE A 280 -33.92 41.75 50.79
C PHE A 280 -34.52 40.52 50.08
#